data_AF-A0A7D5KH15-F1
#
_entry.id   AF-A0A7D5KH15-F1
#
_cell.length_a   1.000
_cell.length_b   1.000
_cell.length_c   1.000
_cell.angle_alpha   90.00
_cell.angle_beta   90.00
_cell.angle_gamma   90.00
#
_symmetry.space_group_name_H-M   'P 1'
#
loop_
_entity.id
_entity.type
_entity.pdbx_description
1 polymer ?
#
loop_
_entity_poly.entity_id
_entity_poly.type
_entity_poly.pdbx_seq_one_letter_code
_entity_poly.pdbx_strand_id
1 'polypeptide(L)'
;MQTVEAREELLSRARSISPDEFEVLCSLVLGRTLRTTELSVTPRSQDGGIDIEGRLSYDWFAADYGVQVKRYAEENTVGSDRVHRLAGALLSNNYHLGTFITTSSYTKPAVAASNQLPV
;
A
#
# COMPACT_ATOMS: atom_id res chain seq x y z
N MET A 1 -19.91 10.79 14.68
CA MET A 1 -19.55 10.15 15.96
C MET A 1 -19.24 8.67 15.75
N GLN A 2 -20.17 7.84 15.27
CA GLN A 2 -19.96 6.38 15.09
C GLN A 2 -18.84 5.96 14.11
N THR A 3 -18.57 6.72 13.05
CA THR A 3 -17.55 6.34 12.03
C THR A 3 -16.11 6.60 12.49
N VAL A 4 -15.90 7.57 13.39
CA VAL A 4 -14.56 7.88 13.93
C VAL A 4 -14.13 6.76 14.88
N GLU A 5 -15.03 6.34 15.77
CA GLU A 5 -14.81 5.22 16.69
C GLU A 5 -14.52 3.92 15.94
N ALA A 6 -15.28 3.61 14.89
CA ALA A 6 -15.04 2.42 14.06
C ALA A 6 -13.67 2.45 13.37
N ARG A 7 -13.23 3.61 12.89
CA ARG A 7 -11.92 3.77 12.26
C ARG A 7 -10.78 3.53 13.26
N GLU A 8 -10.89 4.11 14.45
CA GLU A 8 -9.88 3.95 15.50
C GLU A 8 -9.78 2.50 15.97
N GLU A 9 -10.92 1.82 16.14
CA GLU A 9 -10.94 0.40 16.49
C GLU A 9 -10.25 -0.47 15.42
N LEU A 10 -10.55 -0.23 14.14
CA LEU A 10 -9.91 -0.94 13.03
C LEU A 10 -8.40 -0.71 13.00
N LEU A 11 -7.94 0.54 13.20
CA LEU A 11 -6.52 0.84 13.24
C LEU A 11 -5.83 0.18 14.44
N SER A 12 -6.48 0.15 15.60
CA SER A 12 -5.96 -0.55 16.79
C SER A 12 -5.78 -2.04 16.50
N ARG A 13 -6.77 -2.70 15.91
CA ARG A 13 -6.70 -4.13 15.53
C ARG A 13 -5.66 -4.39 14.44
N ALA A 14 -5.55 -3.51 13.46
CA ALA A 14 -4.53 -3.61 12.41
C ALA A 14 -3.11 -3.44 12.98
N ARG A 15 -2.93 -2.66 14.05
CA ARG A 15 -1.64 -2.54 14.74
C ARG A 15 -1.35 -3.72 15.66
N SER A 16 -2.34 -4.50 16.10
CA SER A 16 -2.13 -5.66 16.98
C SER A 16 -1.74 -6.95 16.26
N ILE A 17 -1.94 -7.03 14.94
CA ILE A 17 -1.52 -8.17 14.11
C ILE A 17 -0.07 -8.00 13.63
N SER A 18 0.54 -9.09 13.18
CA SER A 18 1.89 -9.07 12.60
C SER A 18 1.95 -8.30 11.28
N PRO A 19 3.15 -7.86 10.84
CA PRO A 19 3.33 -7.25 9.51
C PRO A 19 2.80 -8.13 8.36
N ASP A 20 3.04 -9.44 8.41
CA ASP A 20 2.58 -10.39 7.38
C ASP A 20 1.05 -10.48 7.34
N GLU A 21 0.41 -10.59 8.52
CA GLU A 21 -1.05 -10.61 8.61
C GLU A 21 -1.65 -9.29 8.12
N PHE A 22 -0.95 -8.16 8.34
CA PHE A 22 -1.39 -6.86 7.84
C PHE A 22 -1.26 -6.75 6.31
N GLU A 23 -0.20 -7.29 5.70
CA GLU A 23 -0.07 -7.42 4.24
C GLU A 23 -1.22 -8.23 3.64
N VAL A 24 -1.54 -9.39 4.24
CA VAL A 24 -2.68 -10.23 3.82
C VAL A 24 -4.00 -9.47 3.97
N LEU A 25 -4.23 -8.80 5.10
CA LEU A 25 -5.43 -7.97 5.30
C LEU A 25 -5.55 -6.89 4.22
N CYS A 26 -4.46 -6.19 3.90
CA CYS A 26 -4.44 -5.16 2.88
C CYS A 26 -4.76 -5.74 1.49
N SER A 27 -4.19 -6.90 1.14
CA SER A 27 -4.51 -7.59 -0.11
C SER A 27 -5.99 -7.94 -0.22
N LEU A 28 -6.60 -8.45 0.85
CA LEU A 28 -8.03 -8.75 0.89
C LEU A 28 -8.92 -7.51 0.75
N VAL A 29 -8.51 -6.37 1.32
CA VAL A 29 -9.23 -5.10 1.16
C VAL A 29 -9.11 -4.61 -0.27
N LEU A 30 -7.90 -4.59 -0.85
CA LEU A 30 -7.66 -4.16 -2.22
C LEU A 30 -8.44 -5.00 -3.25
N GLY A 31 -8.43 -6.33 -3.10
CA GLY A 31 -9.18 -7.23 -3.99
C GLY A 31 -10.70 -7.06 -3.91
N ARG A 32 -11.22 -6.42 -2.85
CA ARG A 32 -12.64 -6.06 -2.73
C ARG A 32 -12.95 -4.65 -3.21
N THR A 33 -11.99 -3.74 -3.19
CA THR A 33 -12.20 -2.31 -3.51
C THR A 33 -11.80 -1.94 -4.92
N LEU A 34 -10.86 -2.68 -5.53
CA LEU A 34 -10.34 -2.42 -6.88
C LEU A 34 -10.70 -3.58 -7.82
N ARG A 35 -10.78 -3.30 -9.13
CA ARG A 35 -10.85 -4.35 -10.16
C ARG A 35 -9.43 -4.85 -10.45
N THR A 36 -9.05 -5.92 -9.77
CA THR A 36 -7.72 -6.53 -9.91
C THR A 36 -7.78 -7.97 -10.40
N THR A 37 -6.80 -8.38 -11.19
CA THR A 37 -6.49 -9.77 -11.49
C THR A 37 -5.14 -10.14 -10.87
N GLU A 38 -4.97 -11.41 -10.50
CA GLU A 38 -3.70 -11.96 -10.01
C GLU A 38 -3.12 -11.25 -8.77
N LEU A 39 -3.99 -10.63 -7.96
CA LEU A 39 -3.55 -9.92 -6.76
C LEU A 39 -3.05 -10.91 -5.69
N SER A 40 -1.78 -10.79 -5.29
CA SER A 40 -1.16 -11.70 -4.32
C SER A 40 -0.05 -11.04 -3.50
N VAL A 41 0.21 -11.56 -2.29
CA VAL A 41 1.32 -11.13 -1.43
C VAL A 41 2.62 -11.74 -1.98
N THR A 42 3.67 -10.93 -2.11
CA THR A 42 4.96 -11.36 -2.66
C THR A 42 5.79 -12.13 -1.61
N PRO A 43 6.63 -13.09 -2.02
CA PRO A 43 7.61 -13.69 -1.11
C PRO A 43 8.67 -12.69 -0.62
N ARG A 44 8.96 -12.71 0.69
CA ARG A 44 9.96 -11.85 1.35
C ARG A 44 11.37 -11.84 0.74
N SER A 45 11.78 -12.91 0.07
CA SER A 45 13.13 -13.02 -0.50
C SER A 45 13.31 -12.23 -1.80
N GLN A 46 12.24 -11.70 -2.40
CA GLN A 46 12.25 -11.05 -3.71
C GLN A 46 11.40 -9.78 -3.81
N ASP A 47 10.92 -9.23 -2.69
CA ASP A 47 9.94 -8.13 -2.71
C ASP A 47 10.47 -6.84 -3.38
N GLY A 48 11.78 -6.54 -3.28
CA GLY A 48 12.34 -5.29 -3.79
C GLY A 48 11.65 -4.03 -3.23
N GLY A 49 10.88 -4.17 -2.13
CA GLY A 49 9.99 -3.14 -1.60
C GLY A 49 8.53 -3.20 -2.08
N ILE A 50 8.10 -4.21 -2.83
CA ILE A 50 6.71 -4.46 -3.24
C ILE A 50 6.18 -5.63 -2.42
N ASP A 51 5.24 -5.39 -1.51
CA ASP A 51 4.71 -6.40 -0.61
C ASP A 51 3.47 -7.14 -1.21
N ILE A 52 2.77 -6.50 -2.16
CA ILE A 52 1.64 -7.08 -2.90
C ILE A 52 1.77 -6.70 -4.37
N GLU A 53 1.53 -7.65 -5.26
CA GLU A 53 1.54 -7.45 -6.71
C GLU A 53 0.23 -7.91 -7.35
N GLY A 54 -0.10 -7.34 -8.50
CA GLY A 54 -1.21 -7.77 -9.32
C GLY A 54 -1.39 -6.86 -10.53
N ARG A 55 -2.57 -6.92 -11.16
CA ARG A 55 -2.88 -6.08 -12.32
C ARG A 55 -4.24 -5.42 -12.16
N LEU A 56 -4.29 -4.10 -12.33
CA LEU A 56 -5.55 -3.37 -12.47
C LEU A 56 -6.16 -3.71 -13.83
N SER A 57 -7.47 -4.01 -13.85
CA SER A 57 -8.19 -4.45 -15.04
C SER A 57 -9.56 -3.77 -15.11
N TYR A 58 -9.59 -2.62 -15.77
CA TYR A 58 -10.79 -1.85 -16.08
C TYR A 58 -11.00 -1.84 -17.59
N ASP A 59 -12.24 -1.56 -18.03
CA ASP A 59 -12.63 -1.69 -19.44
C ASP A 59 -11.80 -0.80 -20.39
N TRP A 60 -11.27 0.32 -19.90
CA TRP A 60 -10.49 1.30 -20.66
C TRP A 60 -9.02 1.41 -20.18
N PHE A 61 -8.63 0.65 -19.17
CA PHE A 61 -7.33 0.80 -18.51
C PHE A 61 -6.85 -0.50 -17.88
N ALA A 62 -5.60 -0.86 -18.15
CA ALA A 62 -4.92 -1.93 -17.44
C ALA A 62 -3.50 -1.50 -17.09
N ALA A 63 -3.04 -1.90 -15.92
CA ALA A 63 -1.71 -1.56 -15.42
C ALA A 63 -1.22 -2.60 -14.43
N ASP A 64 0.02 -3.03 -14.60
CA ASP A 64 0.75 -3.76 -13.57
C ASP A 64 0.87 -2.88 -12.32
N TYR A 65 0.49 -3.44 -11.18
CA TYR A 65 0.22 -2.71 -9.96
C TYR A 65 0.98 -3.31 -8.78
N GLY A 66 1.81 -2.49 -8.14
CA GLY A 66 2.61 -2.89 -6.98
C GLY A 66 2.25 -2.09 -5.73
N VAL A 67 2.21 -2.73 -4.57
CA VAL A 67 1.82 -2.08 -3.31
C VAL A 67 2.89 -2.30 -2.27
N GLN A 68 3.22 -1.24 -1.53
CA GLN A 68 4.01 -1.33 -0.30
C GLN A 68 3.10 -1.13 0.91
N VAL A 69 3.19 -2.05 1.86
CA VAL A 69 2.44 -2.09 3.09
C VAL A 69 3.40 -1.93 4.26
N LYS A 70 3.10 -0.98 5.16
CA LYS A 70 3.90 -0.77 6.37
C LYS A 70 3.01 -0.54 7.59
N ARG A 71 2.98 -1.51 8.50
CA ARG A 71 2.32 -1.41 9.81
C ARG A 71 3.17 -0.55 10.76
N TYR A 72 2.90 0.75 10.79
CA TYR A 72 3.61 1.71 11.65
C TYR A 72 2.78 2.12 12.87
N ALA A 73 3.48 2.47 13.94
CA ALA A 73 2.90 3.16 15.09
C ALA A 73 2.39 4.55 14.65
N GLU A 74 1.47 5.11 15.43
CA GLU A 74 0.76 6.34 15.07
C GLU A 74 1.69 7.54 14.93
N GLU A 75 2.71 7.60 15.79
CA GLU A 75 3.75 8.61 15.84
C GLU A 75 4.82 8.44 14.75
N ASN A 76 4.85 7.29 14.06
CA ASN A 76 5.82 7.02 13.00
C ASN A 76 5.23 7.36 11.62
N THR A 77 5.28 8.64 11.28
CA THR A 77 4.71 9.17 10.04
C THR A 77 5.55 8.84 8.82
N VAL A 78 4.90 8.56 7.69
CA VAL A 78 5.57 8.27 6.41
C VAL A 78 6.08 9.56 5.75
N GLY A 79 7.40 9.61 5.54
CA GLY A 79 8.10 10.68 4.82
C GLY A 79 8.10 10.50 3.30
N SER A 80 8.48 11.55 2.57
CA SER A 80 8.59 11.50 1.10
C SER A 80 9.65 10.52 0.62
N ASP A 81 10.68 10.25 1.42
CA ASP A 81 11.73 9.26 1.13
C ASP A 81 11.15 7.86 0.86
N ARG A 82 10.10 7.48 1.60
CA ARG A 82 9.41 6.20 1.44
C ARG A 82 8.60 6.13 0.15
N VAL A 83 7.93 7.23 -0.20
CA VAL A 83 7.18 7.36 -1.47
C VAL A 83 8.13 7.29 -2.67
N HIS A 84 9.25 8.02 -2.62
CA HIS A 84 10.28 7.94 -3.67
C HIS A 84 10.89 6.55 -3.80
N ARG A 85 11.12 5.86 -2.68
CA ARG A 85 11.62 4.48 -2.69
C ARG A 85 10.64 3.53 -3.36
N LEU A 86 9.34 3.63 -3.06
CA LEU A 86 8.31 2.85 -3.74
C LEU A 86 8.30 3.16 -5.24
N ALA A 87 8.31 4.43 -5.64
CA ALA A 87 8.38 4.80 -7.06
C ALA A 87 9.60 4.17 -7.77
N GLY A 88 10.77 4.15 -7.12
CA GLY A 88 11.95 3.47 -7.65
C GLY A 88 11.78 1.95 -7.76
N ALA A 89 11.14 1.32 -6.77
CA ALA A 89 10.84 -0.12 -6.79
C ALA A 89 9.85 -0.47 -7.90
N LEU A 90 8.82 0.35 -8.13
CA LEU A 90 7.85 0.17 -9.22
C LEU A 90 8.56 0.20 -10.57
N LEU A 91 9.38 1.23 -10.82
CA LEU A 91 10.15 1.36 -12.06
C LEU A 91 11.13 0.20 -12.27
N SER A 92 11.80 -0.25 -11.21
CA SER A 92 12.80 -1.33 -11.30
C SER A 92 12.17 -2.69 -11.61
N ASN A 93 10.90 -2.89 -11.25
CA ASN A 93 10.17 -4.14 -11.43
C ASN A 93 9.07 -4.06 -12.49
N ASN A 94 9.08 -3.04 -13.35
CA ASN A 94 8.12 -2.82 -14.45
C ASN A 94 6.65 -2.70 -14.01
N TYR A 95 6.40 -2.19 -12.80
CA TYR A 95 5.06 -1.77 -12.39
C TYR A 95 4.74 -0.38 -12.96
N HIS A 96 3.50 -0.18 -13.38
CA HIS A 96 3.04 1.07 -13.96
C HIS A 96 2.48 2.04 -12.91
N LEU A 97 1.83 1.50 -11.88
CA LEU A 97 1.26 2.25 -10.76
C LEU A 97 1.49 1.50 -9.46
N GLY A 98 1.42 2.22 -8.35
CA GLY A 98 1.41 1.59 -7.05
C GLY A 98 0.64 2.34 -6.01
N THR A 99 0.66 1.79 -4.81
CA THR A 99 0.02 2.40 -3.63
C THR A 99 0.84 2.09 -2.40
N PHE A 100 0.94 3.08 -1.52
CA PHE A 100 1.49 2.89 -0.18
C PHE A 100 0.35 2.77 0.83
N ILE A 101 0.37 1.74 1.67
CA ILE A 101 -0.61 1.53 2.74
C ILE A 101 0.10 1.53 4.09
N THR A 102 -0.43 2.29 5.05
CA THR A 102 0.07 2.30 6.42
C THR A 102 -1.04 2.43 7.46
N THR A 103 -0.77 1.98 8.68
CA THR A 103 -1.59 2.25 9.89
C THR A 103 -1.26 3.58 10.56
N SER A 104 -0.37 4.38 9.97
CA SER A 104 0.01 5.71 10.46
C SER A 104 -0.54 6.81 9.55
N SER A 105 0.17 7.93 9.46
CA SER A 105 -0.15 9.09 8.63
C SER A 105 1.00 9.45 7.69
N TYR A 106 0.70 10.28 6.70
CA TYR A 106 1.66 10.79 5.73
C TYR A 106 2.01 12.23 6.02
N THR A 107 3.28 12.57 5.89
CA THR A 107 3.72 13.97 5.93
C THR A 107 3.22 14.72 4.69
N LYS A 108 3.07 16.05 4.77
CA LYS A 108 2.68 16.86 3.60
C LYS A 108 3.61 16.66 2.39
N PRO A 109 4.95 16.59 2.54
CA PRO A 109 5.83 16.28 1.42
C PRO A 109 5.61 14.89 0.82
N ALA A 110 5.26 13.88 1.64
CA ALA A 110 4.94 12.55 1.12
C ALA A 110 3.70 12.57 0.20
N VAL A 111 2.64 13.26 0.63
CA VAL A 111 1.43 13.45 -0.18
C VAL A 111 1.73 14.28 -1.45
N ALA A 112 2.58 15.30 -1.34
CA ALA A 112 2.98 16.07 -2.52
C ALA A 112 3.79 15.21 -3.53
N ALA A 113 4.65 14.33 -3.03
CA ALA A 113 5.44 13.42 -3.86
C ALA A 113 4.55 12.37 -4.54
N SER A 114 3.55 11.80 -3.86
CA SER A 114 2.64 10.81 -4.47
C SER A 114 1.88 11.40 -5.66
N ASN A 115 1.48 12.67 -5.59
CA ASN A 115 0.81 13.34 -6.72
C ASN A 115 1.68 13.54 -7.98
N GLN A 116 3.00 13.33 -7.88
CA GLN A 116 3.96 13.53 -8.98
C GLN A 116 4.62 12.21 -9.44
N LEU A 117 4.38 11.13 -8.71
CA LEU A 117 4.99 9.82 -8.91
C LEU A 117 3.89 8.80 -9.20
N PRO A 118 4.21 7.61 -9.74
CA PRO A 118 3.22 6.56 -9.98
C PRO A 118 2.81 5.85 -8.66
N VAL A 119 2.50 6.59 -7.59
CA VAL A 119 2.25 6.09 -6.22
C VAL A 119 1.01 6.71 -5.60
#